data_AF-A0A1G2ZSE9-F1
#
_entry.id   AF-A0A1G2ZSE9-F1
#
_cell.length_a   1.000
_cell.length_b   1.000
_cell.length_c   1.000
_cell.angle_alpha   90.00
_cell.angle_beta   90.00
_cell.angle_gamma   90.00
#
_symmetry.space_group_name_H-M   'P 1'
#
loop_
_entity.id
_entity.type
_entity.pdbx_description
1 polymer ?
#
loop_
_entity_poly.entity_id
_entity_poly.type
_entity_poly.pdbx_seq_one_letter_code
_entity_poly.pdbx_strand_id
1 'polypeptide(L)'
;MDDGKELCRLWQSLLRDFRPQFARGGWVRFVQWVTGMVLCDEEHTITQILTSLGMESRWRVLCQWAVSGPGHLVYAYVFEVDGYEEPWYSVCSARDLSPSQTVATVAARYRQEDGFRDHKQRSGMEECRVWTKEPVLRTFQVQMIAQTLLRLMQVCLDDHWGKQTWWSAPEWNPRKKHPSILDLRRLFWRYRE
;
A
#
# COMPACT_ATOMS: atom_id res chain seq x y z
N MET A 1 12.51 -23.62 -32.37
CA MET A 1 13.12 -24.40 -31.28
C MET A 1 12.10 -24.47 -30.16
N ASP A 2 11.99 -25.60 -29.45
CA ASP A 2 11.17 -25.73 -28.24
C ASP A 2 11.93 -25.05 -27.06
N ASP A 3 12.26 -23.77 -27.27
CA ASP A 3 13.35 -23.01 -26.63
C ASP A 3 13.23 -22.90 -25.11
N GLY A 4 11.99 -22.85 -24.60
CA GLY A 4 11.76 -22.68 -23.16
C GLY A 4 12.25 -23.85 -22.32
N LYS A 5 12.15 -25.10 -22.84
CA LYS A 5 12.61 -26.28 -22.09
C LYS A 5 14.13 -26.36 -22.04
N GLU A 6 14.81 -25.93 -23.10
CA GLU A 6 16.27 -25.92 -23.15
C GLU A 6 16.85 -24.86 -22.22
N LEU A 7 16.27 -23.66 -22.21
CA LEU A 7 16.60 -22.60 -21.24
C LEU A 7 16.42 -23.08 -19.79
N CYS A 8 15.27 -23.70 -19.47
CA CYS A 8 15.01 -24.25 -18.15
C CYS A 8 16.03 -25.35 -17.77
N ARG A 9 16.43 -26.22 -18.70
CA ARG A 9 17.44 -27.26 -18.44
C ARG A 9 18.81 -26.67 -18.17
N LEU A 10 19.22 -25.67 -18.95
CA LEU A 10 20.50 -24.96 -18.76
C LEU A 10 20.52 -24.24 -17.41
N TRP A 11 19.46 -23.50 -17.08
CA TRP A 11 19.29 -22.85 -15.78
C TRP A 11 19.39 -23.84 -14.61
N GLN A 12 18.66 -24.95 -14.67
CA GLN A 12 18.71 -26.02 -13.67
C GLN A 12 20.06 -26.75 -13.62
N SER A 13 20.85 -26.72 -14.70
CA SER A 13 22.22 -27.26 -14.72
C SER A 13 23.16 -26.35 -13.95
N LEU A 14 23.09 -25.03 -14.17
CA LEU A 14 23.91 -24.04 -13.47
C LEU A 14 23.66 -24.04 -11.96
N LEU A 15 22.40 -24.16 -11.54
CA LEU A 15 22.07 -24.22 -10.11
C LEU A 15 22.56 -25.52 -9.47
N ARG A 16 22.65 -26.63 -10.22
CA ARG A 16 22.90 -27.98 -9.70
C ARG A 16 24.27 -28.10 -9.01
N ASP A 17 25.25 -27.33 -9.45
CA ASP A 17 26.60 -27.31 -8.86
C ASP A 17 26.59 -26.83 -7.40
N PHE A 18 25.57 -26.07 -7.00
CA PHE A 18 25.38 -25.60 -5.62
C PHE A 18 24.65 -26.60 -4.73
N ARG A 19 24.02 -27.65 -5.28
CA ARG A 19 23.20 -28.60 -4.53
C ARG A 19 23.92 -29.24 -3.32
N PRO A 20 25.21 -29.63 -3.39
CA PRO A 20 25.91 -30.21 -2.24
C PRO A 20 26.04 -29.27 -1.03
N GLN A 21 25.88 -27.96 -1.22
CA GLN A 21 26.02 -26.95 -0.17
C GLN A 21 24.76 -26.79 0.70
N PHE A 22 23.66 -27.48 0.37
CA PHE A 22 22.38 -27.29 1.06
C PHE A 22 21.77 -28.61 1.53
N ALA A 23 21.13 -28.56 2.70
CA ALA A 23 20.19 -29.60 3.12
C ALA A 23 19.00 -29.68 2.15
N ARG A 24 18.33 -30.84 2.06
CA ARG A 24 17.25 -31.08 1.08
C ARG A 24 16.16 -30.00 1.05
N GLY A 25 15.73 -29.50 2.22
CA GLY A 25 14.75 -28.40 2.31
C GLY A 25 15.34 -27.03 1.96
N GLY A 26 16.63 -26.81 2.23
CA GLY A 26 17.35 -25.59 1.87
C GLY A 26 17.59 -25.48 0.36
N TRP A 27 17.90 -26.59 -0.30
CA TRP A 27 18.09 -26.67 -1.75
C TRP A 27 16.85 -26.20 -2.52
N VAL A 28 15.66 -26.68 -2.12
CA VAL A 28 14.39 -26.28 -2.76
C VAL A 28 14.16 -24.77 -2.64
N ARG A 29 14.40 -24.19 -1.45
CA ARG A 29 14.24 -22.74 -1.24
C ARG A 29 15.27 -21.92 -2.00
N PHE A 30 16.52 -22.39 -2.08
CA PHE A 30 17.58 -21.74 -2.84
C PHE A 30 17.23 -21.65 -4.32
N VAL A 31 16.81 -22.77 -4.94
CA VAL A 31 16.40 -22.79 -6.35
C VAL A 31 15.21 -21.87 -6.60
N GLN A 32 14.19 -21.91 -5.74
CA GLN A 32 13.02 -21.03 -5.82
C GLN A 32 13.43 -19.55 -5.76
N TRP A 33 14.27 -19.19 -4.80
CA TRP A 33 14.70 -17.80 -4.61
C TRP A 33 15.52 -17.29 -5.79
N VAL A 34 16.58 -17.99 -6.20
CA VAL A 34 17.45 -17.53 -7.30
C VAL A 34 16.69 -17.47 -8.62
N THR A 35 15.77 -18.40 -8.86
CA THR A 35 14.93 -18.40 -10.07
C THR A 35 13.94 -17.23 -10.05
N GLY A 36 13.22 -17.02 -8.94
CA GLY A 36 12.27 -15.91 -8.85
C GLY A 36 12.96 -14.53 -8.95
N MET A 37 14.18 -14.38 -8.44
CA MET A 37 14.96 -13.15 -8.62
C MET A 37 15.27 -12.82 -10.09
N VAL A 38 15.51 -13.83 -10.92
CA VAL A 38 15.77 -13.65 -12.37
C VAL A 38 14.48 -13.38 -13.15
N LEU A 39 13.35 -13.88 -12.67
CA LEU A 39 12.05 -13.72 -13.32
C LEU A 39 11.33 -12.42 -12.92
N CYS A 40 11.76 -11.74 -11.85
CA CYS A 40 11.19 -10.47 -11.40
C CYS A 40 12.18 -9.32 -11.68
N ASP A 41 11.94 -8.53 -12.73
CA ASP A 41 12.85 -7.48 -13.22
C ASP A 41 12.59 -6.09 -12.65
N GLU A 42 11.39 -5.81 -12.12
CA GLU A 42 11.04 -4.47 -11.64
C GLU A 42 11.08 -4.31 -10.10
N GLU A 43 10.73 -5.32 -9.29
CA GLU A 43 10.84 -5.25 -7.83
C GLU A 43 11.07 -6.63 -7.18
N HIS A 44 12.26 -6.86 -6.60
CA HIS A 44 12.65 -8.11 -5.93
C HIS A 44 12.00 -8.30 -4.54
N THR A 45 10.71 -8.07 -4.41
CA THR A 45 9.98 -8.40 -3.19
C THR A 45 9.71 -9.89 -3.14
N ILE A 46 9.70 -10.48 -1.94
CA ILE A 46 9.32 -11.89 -1.74
C ILE A 46 7.98 -12.23 -2.40
N THR A 47 7.12 -11.22 -2.55
CA THR A 47 5.81 -11.37 -3.12
C THR A 47 5.84 -11.55 -4.63
N GLN A 48 6.62 -10.77 -5.38
CA GLN A 48 6.82 -11.03 -6.80
C GLN A 48 7.55 -12.36 -7.05
N ILE A 49 8.49 -12.74 -6.17
CA ILE A 49 9.14 -14.05 -6.23
C ILE A 49 8.11 -15.18 -6.10
N LEU A 50 7.17 -15.10 -5.14
CA LEU A 50 6.12 -16.13 -4.99
C LEU A 50 5.18 -16.19 -6.20
N THR A 51 4.81 -15.05 -6.79
CA THR A 51 4.01 -14.98 -8.01
C THR A 51 4.76 -15.56 -9.21
N SER A 52 6.01 -15.18 -9.44
CA SER A 52 6.81 -15.74 -10.55
C SER A 52 7.03 -17.25 -10.50
N LEU A 53 6.88 -17.85 -9.31
CA LEU A 53 7.00 -19.29 -9.08
C LEU A 53 5.66 -20.05 -9.18
N GLY A 54 4.54 -19.38 -9.47
CA GLY A 54 3.22 -20.01 -9.50
C GLY A 54 2.77 -20.52 -8.13
N MET A 55 3.18 -19.83 -7.06
CA MET A 55 2.92 -20.22 -5.67
C MET A 55 1.82 -19.39 -5.00
N GLU A 56 0.96 -18.73 -5.77
CA GLU A 56 -0.12 -17.83 -5.31
C GLU A 56 -1.15 -18.56 -4.43
N SER A 57 -1.33 -19.87 -4.65
CA SER A 57 -2.17 -20.74 -3.80
C SER A 57 -1.74 -20.77 -2.33
N ARG A 58 -0.53 -20.30 -2.00
CA ARG A 58 -0.07 -20.09 -0.63
C ARG A 58 -0.40 -18.67 -0.19
N TRP A 59 -1.66 -18.45 0.20
CA TRP A 59 -2.19 -17.16 0.67
C TRP A 59 -1.40 -16.53 1.83
N ARG A 60 -0.59 -17.32 2.55
CA ARG A 60 0.30 -16.85 3.63
C ARG A 60 1.57 -17.69 3.72
N VAL A 61 2.73 -17.03 3.78
CA VAL A 61 4.04 -17.67 4.01
C VAL A 61 4.80 -16.95 5.12
N LEU A 62 5.24 -17.71 6.13
CA LEU A 62 6.21 -17.23 7.12
C LEU A 62 7.62 -17.38 6.56
N CYS A 63 8.37 -16.28 6.51
CA CYS A 63 9.67 -16.25 5.86
C CYS A 63 10.61 -15.27 6.56
N GLN A 64 11.90 -15.38 6.26
CA GLN A 64 12.90 -14.38 6.64
C GLN A 64 12.93 -13.30 5.56
N TRP A 65 13.10 -12.05 5.98
CA TRP A 65 13.20 -10.93 5.06
C TRP A 65 14.65 -10.49 4.91
N ALA A 66 15.19 -10.58 3.69
CA ALA A 66 16.61 -10.37 3.42
C ALA A 66 17.11 -8.99 3.91
N VAL A 67 16.29 -7.94 3.77
CA VAL A 67 16.64 -6.57 4.18
C VAL A 67 16.79 -6.43 5.69
N SER A 68 16.00 -7.17 6.48
CA SER A 68 16.07 -7.15 7.95
C SER A 68 17.01 -8.22 8.52
N GLY A 69 17.64 -9.03 7.67
CA GLY A 69 18.50 -10.13 8.09
C GLY A 69 17.75 -11.38 8.58
N PRO A 70 18.50 -12.46 8.91
CA PRO A 70 17.94 -13.79 9.13
C PRO A 70 17.14 -13.93 10.43
N GLY A 71 17.26 -12.99 11.37
CA GLY A 71 16.58 -13.04 12.67
C GLY A 71 15.13 -12.55 12.64
N HIS A 72 14.73 -11.80 11.62
CA HIS A 72 13.42 -11.17 11.56
C HIS A 72 12.48 -11.92 10.62
N LEU A 73 11.45 -12.51 11.21
CA LEU A 73 10.40 -13.22 10.50
C LEU A 73 9.26 -12.27 10.10
N VAL A 74 8.78 -12.43 8.86
CA VAL A 74 7.64 -11.69 8.30
C VAL A 74 6.63 -12.66 7.69
N TYR A 75 5.38 -12.21 7.58
CA TYR A 75 4.38 -12.87 6.75
C TYR A 75 4.33 -12.20 5.38
N ALA A 76 4.47 -12.99 4.32
CA ALA A 76 4.07 -12.62 2.97
C ALA A 76 2.62 -13.09 2.74
N TYR A 77 1.76 -12.20 2.28
CA TYR A 77 0.34 -12.42 2.02
C TYR A 77 0.01 -12.18 0.55
N VAL A 78 -0.93 -12.99 0.06
CA VAL A 78 -1.68 -12.76 -1.18
C VAL A 78 -3.14 -12.57 -0.80
N PHE A 79 -3.73 -11.43 -1.15
CA PHE A 79 -5.12 -11.12 -0.88
C PHE A 79 -5.90 -10.97 -2.18
N GLU A 80 -7.00 -11.70 -2.31
CA GLU A 80 -8.03 -11.37 -3.28
C GLU A 80 -8.90 -10.26 -2.67
N VAL A 81 -9.02 -9.13 -3.36
CA VAL A 81 -9.73 -7.95 -2.85
C VAL A 81 -10.85 -7.58 -3.81
N ASP A 82 -12.07 -7.58 -3.31
CA ASP A 82 -13.26 -7.20 -4.09
C ASP A 82 -13.07 -5.85 -4.80
N GLY A 83 -13.35 -5.84 -6.11
CA GLY A 83 -13.21 -4.65 -6.95
C GLY A 83 -11.83 -4.44 -7.56
N TYR A 84 -10.88 -5.35 -7.33
CA TYR A 84 -9.59 -5.38 -8.02
C TYR A 84 -9.50 -6.62 -8.91
N GLU A 85 -9.02 -6.43 -10.14
CA GLU A 85 -8.75 -7.54 -11.07
C GLU A 85 -7.50 -8.32 -10.65
N GLU A 86 -6.49 -7.61 -10.15
CA GLU A 86 -5.23 -8.19 -9.69
C GLU A 86 -5.20 -8.39 -8.16
N PRO A 87 -4.62 -9.50 -7.67
CA PRO A 87 -4.46 -9.73 -6.25
C PRO A 87 -3.52 -8.71 -5.60
N TRP A 88 -3.76 -8.44 -4.32
CA TRP A 88 -2.89 -7.61 -3.51
C TRP A 88 -1.81 -8.43 -2.83
N TYR A 89 -0.62 -7.86 -2.83
CA TYR A 89 0.61 -8.50 -2.41
C TYR A 89 1.22 -7.70 -1.27
N SER A 90 1.41 -8.32 -0.11
CA SER A 90 1.84 -7.59 1.10
C SER A 90 2.82 -8.37 1.96
N VAL A 91 3.78 -7.66 2.55
CA VAL A 91 4.70 -8.20 3.57
C VAL A 91 4.44 -7.50 4.89
N CYS A 92 4.23 -8.26 5.96
CA CYS A 92 3.90 -7.75 7.28
C CYS A 92 4.83 -8.35 8.35
N SER A 93 5.55 -7.46 9.06
CA SER A 93 6.38 -7.82 10.22
C SER A 93 5.58 -7.89 11.52
N ALA A 94 4.38 -7.27 11.58
CA ALA A 94 3.46 -7.36 12.71
C ALA A 94 2.71 -8.71 12.68
N ARG A 95 3.32 -9.72 13.30
CA ARG A 95 2.88 -11.12 13.25
C ARG A 95 1.64 -11.43 14.08
N ASP A 96 1.28 -10.52 14.97
CA ASP A 96 0.12 -10.55 15.85
C ASP A 96 -1.17 -10.05 15.17
N LEU A 97 -1.06 -9.37 14.04
CA LEU A 97 -2.22 -8.97 13.24
C LEU A 97 -2.85 -10.15 12.51
N SER A 98 -4.17 -10.20 12.51
CA SER A 98 -4.93 -11.09 11.64
C SER A 98 -4.74 -10.69 10.17
N PRO A 99 -4.95 -11.61 9.20
CA PRO A 99 -4.93 -11.27 7.79
C PRO A 99 -5.88 -10.12 7.42
N SER A 100 -7.08 -10.07 8.03
CA SER A 100 -8.05 -9.00 7.82
C SER A 100 -7.58 -7.65 8.36
N GLN A 101 -6.87 -7.63 9.49
CA GLN A 101 -6.24 -6.41 10.02
C GLN A 101 -5.08 -5.95 9.14
N THR A 102 -4.28 -6.89 8.61
CA THR A 102 -3.19 -6.58 7.67
C THR A 102 -3.73 -5.94 6.39
N VAL A 103 -4.71 -6.56 5.72
CA VAL A 103 -5.27 -6.00 4.48
C VAL A 103 -5.98 -4.66 4.72
N ALA A 104 -6.66 -4.49 5.87
CA ALA A 104 -7.26 -3.21 6.24
C ALA A 104 -6.20 -2.11 6.44
N THR A 105 -5.04 -2.44 7.02
CA THR A 105 -3.92 -1.51 7.20
C THR A 105 -3.32 -1.12 5.84
N VAL A 106 -3.14 -2.10 4.94
CA VAL A 106 -2.70 -1.83 3.56
C VAL A 106 -3.70 -0.92 2.85
N ALA A 107 -5.00 -1.22 2.94
CA ALA A 107 -6.06 -0.40 2.34
C ALA A 107 -6.12 1.02 2.93
N ALA A 108 -5.75 1.21 4.19
CA ALA A 108 -5.72 2.53 4.80
C ALA A 108 -4.71 3.47 4.12
N ARG A 109 -3.70 2.96 3.41
CA ARG A 109 -2.72 3.78 2.66
C ARG A 109 -3.37 4.66 1.61
N TYR A 110 -4.50 4.26 1.02
CA TYR A 110 -5.23 5.04 0.02
C TYR A 110 -5.74 6.38 0.59
N ARG A 111 -5.83 6.52 1.92
CA ARG A 111 -6.10 7.83 2.56
C ARG A 111 -4.99 8.85 2.33
N GLN A 112 -3.76 8.42 2.06
CA GLN A 112 -2.67 9.31 1.67
C GLN A 112 -2.93 9.88 0.27
N GLU A 113 -3.37 9.05 -0.68
CA GLU A 113 -3.76 9.49 -2.02
C GLU A 113 -4.94 10.45 -2.00
N ASP A 114 -5.95 10.18 -1.16
CA ASP A 114 -7.05 11.13 -0.92
C ASP A 114 -6.50 12.47 -0.40
N GLY A 115 -5.51 12.42 0.48
CA GLY A 115 -4.83 13.60 1.00
C GLY A 115 -4.14 14.41 -0.10
N PHE A 116 -3.40 13.77 -1.01
CA PHE A 116 -2.81 14.44 -2.16
C PHE A 116 -3.87 15.02 -3.11
N ARG A 117 -4.94 14.27 -3.35
CA ARG A 117 -6.06 14.72 -4.20
C ARG A 117 -6.72 15.97 -3.64
N ASP A 118 -6.98 16.00 -2.33
CA ASP A 118 -7.54 17.16 -1.65
C ASP A 118 -6.60 18.37 -1.69
N HIS A 119 -5.30 18.16 -1.50
CA HIS A 119 -4.30 19.23 -1.61
C HIS A 119 -4.38 19.91 -2.98
N LYS A 120 -4.34 19.10 -4.05
CA LYS A 120 -4.43 19.59 -5.44
C LYS A 120 -5.75 20.30 -5.69
N GLN A 121 -6.87 19.62 -5.46
CA GLN A 121 -8.19 20.05 -5.91
C GLN A 121 -8.86 21.08 -5.00
N ARG A 122 -8.53 21.10 -3.70
CA ARG A 122 -9.25 21.90 -2.68
C ARG A 122 -8.37 22.97 -2.06
N SER A 123 -7.10 22.67 -1.84
CA SER A 123 -6.16 23.62 -1.22
C SER A 123 -5.38 24.45 -2.24
N GLY A 124 -5.48 24.13 -3.54
CA GLY A 124 -4.79 24.84 -4.61
C GLY A 124 -3.28 24.60 -4.59
N MET A 125 -2.86 23.36 -4.33
CA MET A 125 -1.42 23.00 -4.27
C MET A 125 -0.66 23.36 -5.55
N GLU A 126 -1.34 23.33 -6.70
CA GLU A 126 -0.76 23.66 -8.00
C GLU A 126 -0.99 25.13 -8.40
N GLU A 127 -1.61 25.94 -7.53
CA GLU A 127 -1.94 27.34 -7.80
C GLU A 127 -1.02 28.30 -7.03
N CYS A 128 -0.44 29.29 -7.72
CA CYS A 128 0.31 30.37 -7.07
C CYS A 128 -0.65 31.43 -6.53
N ARG A 129 -0.71 31.60 -5.20
CA ARG A 129 -1.69 32.48 -4.52
C ARG A 129 -1.05 33.64 -3.74
N VAL A 130 0.20 33.98 -4.05
CA VAL A 130 0.98 34.96 -3.29
C VAL A 130 1.74 35.92 -4.20
N TRP A 131 1.95 37.13 -3.70
CA TRP A 131 2.50 38.26 -4.46
C TRP A 131 4.04 38.35 -4.41
N THR A 132 4.69 37.50 -3.61
CA THR A 132 6.15 37.48 -3.42
C THR A 132 6.67 36.05 -3.35
N LYS A 133 7.96 35.86 -3.67
CA LYS A 133 8.62 34.54 -3.79
C LYS A 133 8.64 33.76 -2.48
N GLU A 134 9.01 34.40 -1.37
CA GLU A 134 9.26 33.71 -0.09
C GLU A 134 8.02 32.98 0.48
N PRO A 135 6.80 33.55 0.41
CA PRO A 135 5.58 32.81 0.73
C PRO A 135 5.31 31.60 -0.18
N VAL A 136 5.67 31.63 -1.47
CA VAL A 136 5.48 30.49 -2.40
C VAL A 136 6.20 29.26 -1.85
N LEU A 137 7.45 29.44 -1.41
CA LEU A 137 8.31 28.37 -0.92
C LEU A 137 7.78 27.71 0.37
N ARG A 138 6.92 28.40 1.11
CA ARG A 138 6.34 27.95 2.39
C ARG A 138 4.88 27.53 2.29
N THR A 139 4.21 27.86 1.18
CA THR A 139 2.78 27.62 0.98
C THR A 139 2.43 26.15 1.13
N PHE A 140 3.29 25.25 0.63
CA PHE A 140 3.04 23.81 0.71
C PHE A 140 2.98 23.31 2.16
N GLN A 141 3.91 23.73 3.02
CA GLN A 141 3.92 23.35 4.44
C GLN A 141 2.69 23.90 5.17
N VAL A 142 2.28 25.13 4.86
CA VAL A 142 1.06 25.73 5.42
C VAL A 142 -0.19 24.94 4.97
N GLN A 143 -0.26 24.54 3.70
CA GLN A 143 -1.36 23.72 3.20
C GLN A 143 -1.41 22.35 3.89
N MET A 144 -0.26 21.73 4.18
CA MET A 144 -0.18 20.44 4.89
C MET A 144 -0.73 20.57 6.31
N ILE A 145 -0.37 21.65 7.01
CA ILE A 145 -0.91 21.96 8.35
C ILE A 145 -2.42 22.18 8.26
N ALA A 146 -2.88 23.03 7.33
CA ALA A 146 -4.30 23.33 7.17
C ALA A 146 -5.11 22.05 6.87
N GLN A 147 -4.64 21.19 5.98
CA GLN A 147 -5.32 19.93 5.68
C GLN A 147 -5.34 18.99 6.90
N THR A 148 -4.25 18.90 7.64
CA THR A 148 -4.18 18.10 8.87
C THR A 148 -5.20 18.59 9.90
N LEU A 149 -5.27 19.90 10.12
CA LEU A 149 -6.24 20.52 11.04
C LEU A 149 -7.68 20.28 10.58
N LEU A 150 -7.96 20.38 9.28
CA LEU A 150 -9.28 20.06 8.73
C LEU A 150 -9.67 18.61 9.00
N ARG A 151 -8.75 17.65 8.79
CA ARG A 151 -9.02 16.23 9.07
C ARG A 151 -9.22 15.96 10.57
N LEU A 152 -8.40 16.56 11.43
CA LEU A 152 -8.59 16.48 12.88
C LEU A 152 -9.95 17.04 13.30
N MET A 153 -10.38 18.16 12.73
CA MET A 153 -11.69 18.73 13.02
C MET A 153 -12.82 17.76 12.67
N GLN A 154 -12.74 17.02 11.55
CA GLN A 154 -13.75 16.00 11.22
C GLN A 154 -13.84 14.91 12.29
N VAL A 155 -12.70 14.48 12.84
CA VAL A 155 -12.65 13.51 13.94
C VAL A 155 -13.28 14.10 15.21
N CYS A 156 -12.93 15.32 15.57
CA CYS A 156 -13.51 16.00 16.74
C CYS A 156 -15.03 16.18 16.60
N LEU A 157 -15.52 16.49 15.40
CA LEU A 157 -16.97 16.61 15.14
C LEU A 157 -17.69 15.26 15.23
N ASP A 158 -17.10 14.20 14.69
CA ASP A 158 -17.65 12.84 14.81
C ASP A 158 -17.72 12.39 16.28
N ASP A 159 -16.73 12.75 17.10
CA ASP A 159 -16.70 12.45 18.54
C ASP A 159 -17.72 13.29 19.33
N HIS A 160 -17.79 14.60 19.04
CA HIS A 160 -18.61 15.54 19.81
C HIS A 160 -20.10 15.50 19.43
N TRP A 161 -20.42 15.39 18.13
CA TRP A 161 -21.80 15.43 17.63
C TRP A 161 -22.30 14.07 17.13
N GLY A 162 -21.45 13.05 17.11
CA GLY A 162 -21.77 11.74 16.56
C GLY A 162 -21.55 11.66 15.04
N LYS A 163 -21.33 10.44 14.57
CA LYS A 163 -21.12 10.17 13.14
C LYS A 163 -22.39 10.49 12.35
N GLN A 164 -22.21 11.08 11.17
CA GLN A 164 -23.29 11.43 10.21
C GLN A 164 -24.32 12.46 10.71
N THR A 165 -24.05 13.23 11.76
CA THR A 165 -24.98 14.26 12.26
C THR A 165 -24.73 15.65 11.68
N TRP A 166 -23.50 15.93 11.24
CA TRP A 166 -23.05 17.25 10.81
C TRP A 166 -22.71 17.35 9.32
N TRP A 167 -22.86 16.23 8.61
CA TRP A 167 -22.74 16.14 7.16
C TRP A 167 -23.76 15.12 6.66
N SER A 168 -24.16 15.25 5.40
CA SER A 168 -25.05 14.29 4.74
C SER A 168 -24.43 13.74 3.46
N ALA A 169 -24.81 12.50 3.13
CA ALA A 169 -24.57 11.97 1.79
C ALA A 169 -25.46 12.76 0.80
N PRO A 170 -24.89 13.32 -0.28
CA PRO A 170 -25.71 13.99 -1.27
C PRO A 170 -26.55 12.96 -2.04
N GLU A 171 -27.70 13.38 -2.58
CA GLU A 171 -28.65 12.49 -3.28
C GLU A 171 -27.99 11.71 -4.43
N TRP A 172 -27.05 12.33 -5.14
CA TRP A 172 -26.32 11.70 -6.25
C TRP A 172 -25.21 10.72 -5.80
N ASN A 173 -24.84 10.71 -4.52
CA ASN A 173 -23.88 9.75 -3.95
C ASN A 173 -24.34 9.22 -2.58
N PRO A 174 -25.39 8.38 -2.56
CA PRO A 174 -25.92 7.83 -1.33
C PRO A 174 -24.95 6.85 -0.65
N ARG A 175 -23.94 6.38 -1.38
CA ARG A 175 -22.93 5.42 -0.88
C ARG A 175 -21.80 6.10 -0.11
N LYS A 176 -21.78 7.43 0.00
CA LYS A 176 -20.75 8.17 0.75
C LYS A 176 -20.78 7.77 2.23
N LYS A 177 -19.71 7.14 2.70
CA LYS A 177 -19.60 6.63 4.09
C LYS A 177 -18.87 7.56 5.06
N HIS A 178 -18.20 8.60 4.57
CA HIS A 178 -17.40 9.52 5.39
C HIS A 178 -17.46 10.96 4.87
N PRO A 179 -17.24 11.97 5.74
CA PRO A 179 -17.22 13.36 5.34
C PRO A 179 -15.98 13.69 4.49
N SER A 180 -16.18 14.54 3.48
CA SER A 180 -15.10 15.17 2.72
C SER A 180 -14.69 16.49 3.37
N ILE A 181 -13.51 17.00 3.02
CA ILE A 181 -13.08 18.35 3.44
C ILE A 181 -14.07 19.42 2.96
N LEU A 182 -14.74 19.19 1.83
CA LEU A 182 -15.75 20.13 1.31
C LEU A 182 -16.97 20.23 2.24
N ASP A 183 -17.40 19.14 2.86
CA ASP A 183 -18.52 19.18 3.82
C ASP A 183 -18.15 20.04 5.03
N LEU A 184 -16.94 19.85 5.55
CA LEU A 184 -16.43 20.66 6.65
C LEU A 184 -16.28 22.14 6.25
N ARG A 185 -15.79 22.43 5.05
CA ARG A 185 -15.68 23.82 4.55
C ARG A 185 -17.04 24.48 4.39
N ARG A 186 -18.06 23.74 3.93
CA ARG A 186 -19.46 24.22 3.87
C ARG A 186 -19.99 24.50 5.28
N LEU A 187 -19.66 23.65 6.24
CA LEU A 187 -20.01 23.85 7.64
C LEU A 187 -19.35 25.12 8.20
N PHE A 188 -18.04 25.30 8.01
CA PHE A 188 -17.36 26.54 8.40
C PHE A 188 -17.97 27.76 7.72
N TRP A 189 -18.28 27.66 6.43
CA TRP A 189 -18.94 28.75 5.71
C TRP A 189 -20.29 29.11 6.32
N ARG A 190 -21.08 28.10 6.75
CA ARG A 190 -22.37 28.30 7.41
C ARG A 190 -22.24 29.02 8.77
N TYR A 191 -21.14 28.79 9.50
CA TYR A 191 -20.92 29.31 10.86
C TYR A 191 -19.77 30.34 10.94
N ARG A 192 -19.49 31.07 9.85
CA ARG A 192 -18.37 32.03 9.78
C ARG A 192 -18.66 33.37 10.49
N GLU A 193 -19.85 33.52 11.05
CA GLU A 193 -20.35 34.74 11.71
C GLU A 193 -20.43 34.53 13.23
#